data_AF-A0AAP5QI01-F1
#
_entry.id   AF-A0AAP5QI01-F1
#
_cell.length_a   1.000
_cell.length_b   1.000
_cell.length_c   1.000
_cell.angle_alpha   90.00
_cell.angle_beta   90.00
_cell.angle_gamma   90.00
#
_symmetry.space_group_name_H-M   'P 1'
#
loop_
_entity.id
_entity.type
_entity.pdbx_description
1 polymer ?
#
loop_
_entity_poly.entity_id
_entity_poly.type
_entity_poly.pdbx_seq_one_letter_code
_entity_poly.pdbx_strand_id
1 'polypeptide(L)'
;MFNHLIQTFIDAQTAAWRHYRAVAATERRIFGESANPAVQVPNTTQVVNELRRTYETLASRIIFKARSEFAEGEVRPIVCQDALFKAAGFDIEHSLAMGEVPDFDGLWSVVQAQLSNSGTADGDAL
;
A
#
# COMPACT_ATOMS: atom_id res chain seq x y z
N MET A 1 -0.97 2.76 -12.26
CA MET A 1 -0.93 4.07 -11.56
C MET A 1 -0.60 3.88 -10.08
N PHE A 2 -1.34 3.06 -9.35
CA PHE A 2 -1.13 2.84 -7.92
C PHE A 2 0.18 2.09 -7.63
N ASN A 3 0.58 1.17 -8.52
CA ASN A 3 1.88 0.48 -8.41
C ASN A 3 3.05 1.48 -8.49
N HIS A 4 2.92 2.51 -9.33
CA HIS A 4 3.93 3.56 -9.41
C HIS A 4 3.99 4.43 -8.15
N LEU A 5 2.84 4.74 -7.54
CA LEU A 5 2.79 5.48 -6.27
C LEU A 5 3.52 4.73 -5.15
N ILE A 6 3.27 3.43 -5.02
CA ILE A 6 3.91 2.64 -3.97
C ILE A 6 5.39 2.39 -4.25
N GLN A 7 5.78 2.21 -5.51
CA GLN A 7 7.19 2.13 -5.88
C GLN A 7 7.93 3.43 -5.52
N THR A 8 7.33 4.59 -5.81
CA THR A 8 7.90 5.90 -5.44
C THR A 8 8.11 6.02 -3.93
N PHE A 9 7.17 5.51 -3.12
CA PHE A 9 7.30 5.48 -1.66
C PHE A 9 8.45 4.58 -1.20
N ILE A 10 8.58 3.38 -1.78
CA ILE A 10 9.67 2.44 -1.48
C ILE A 10 11.03 3.05 -1.84
N ASP A 11 11.13 3.70 -2.98
CA ASP A 11 12.34 4.38 -3.44
C ASP A 11 12.71 5.53 -2.47
N ALA A 12 11.73 6.31 -2.03
CA ALA A 12 11.94 7.38 -1.05
C ALA A 12 12.41 6.85 0.31
N GLN A 13 11.79 5.77 0.83
CA GLN A 13 12.24 5.13 2.07
C GLN A 13 13.65 4.56 1.93
N THR A 14 13.97 3.96 0.78
CA THR A 14 15.30 3.43 0.48
C THR A 14 16.36 4.55 0.47
N ALA A 15 16.05 5.68 -0.15
CA ALA A 15 16.92 6.86 -0.16
C ALA A 15 17.10 7.42 1.26
N ALA A 16 16.02 7.60 2.01
CA ALA A 16 16.07 8.09 3.39
C ALA A 16 16.92 7.17 4.27
N TRP A 17 16.73 5.84 4.17
CA TRP A 17 17.52 4.87 4.92
C TRP A 17 19.02 4.97 4.61
N ARG A 18 19.40 5.14 3.34
CA ARG A 18 20.81 5.35 2.94
C ARG A 18 21.39 6.58 3.61
N HIS A 19 20.64 7.68 3.67
CA HIS A 19 21.08 8.91 4.34
C HIS A 19 21.18 8.74 5.86
N TYR A 20 20.19 8.15 6.52
CA TYR A 20 20.26 7.84 7.95
C TYR A 20 21.49 6.98 8.29
N ARG A 21 21.74 5.94 7.49
CA ARG A 21 22.90 5.06 7.68
C ARG A 21 24.22 5.80 7.46
N ALA A 22 24.31 6.67 6.47
CA ALA A 22 25.51 7.46 6.21
C ALA A 22 25.84 8.43 7.37
N VAL A 23 24.82 9.09 7.92
CA VAL A 23 24.99 9.96 9.08
C VAL A 23 25.39 9.16 10.31
N ALA A 24 24.69 8.05 10.62
CA ALA A 24 25.03 7.19 11.75
C ALA A 24 26.46 6.61 11.64
N ALA A 25 26.91 6.25 10.44
CA ALA A 25 28.28 5.81 10.21
C ALA A 25 29.31 6.93 10.43
N THR A 26 28.96 8.16 10.05
CA THR A 26 29.80 9.34 10.27
C THR A 26 29.89 9.68 11.75
N GLU A 27 28.77 9.63 12.45
CA GLU A 27 28.68 9.85 13.90
C GLU A 27 29.59 8.87 14.65
N ARG A 28 29.51 7.57 14.35
CA ARG A 28 30.38 6.54 14.94
C ARG A 28 31.86 6.80 14.72
N ARG A 29 32.24 7.33 13.54
CA ARG A 29 33.64 7.67 13.24
C ARG A 29 34.15 8.85 14.07
N ILE A 30 33.27 9.81 14.39
CA ILE A 30 33.63 11.03 15.13
C ILE A 30 33.63 10.78 16.65
N PHE A 31 32.60 10.09 17.16
CA PHE A 31 32.35 9.97 18.60
C PHE A 31 32.63 8.57 19.17
N GLY A 32 32.96 7.59 18.35
CA GLY A 32 33.15 6.19 18.76
C GLY A 32 31.83 5.42 18.92
N GLU A 33 31.91 4.15 19.33
CA GLU A 33 30.74 3.25 19.41
C GLU A 33 29.95 3.33 20.73
N SER A 34 30.48 4.01 21.75
CA SER A 34 29.92 4.03 23.11
C SER A 34 28.89 5.15 23.37
N ALA A 35 28.64 6.02 22.40
CA ALA A 35 27.67 7.11 22.52
C ALA A 35 26.27 6.69 22.06
N ASN A 36 25.23 7.16 22.76
CA ASN A 36 23.85 7.07 22.27
C ASN A 36 23.75 7.92 20.97
N PRO A 37 23.46 7.32 19.81
CA PRO A 37 23.52 8.03 18.55
C PRO A 37 22.42 9.09 18.45
N ALA A 38 22.78 10.28 18.01
CA ALA A 38 21.88 11.36 17.64
C ALA A 38 20.98 10.95 16.47
N VAL A 39 21.48 10.09 15.57
CA VAL A 39 20.71 9.58 14.44
C VAL A 39 20.41 8.09 14.58
N GLN A 40 19.12 7.77 14.71
CA GLN A 40 18.64 6.40 14.73
C GLN A 40 18.32 5.92 13.31
N VAL A 41 18.95 4.82 12.91
CA VAL A 41 18.63 4.13 11.65
C VAL A 41 17.44 3.22 11.90
N PRO A 42 16.34 3.34 11.13
CA PRO A 42 15.20 2.44 11.26
C PRO A 42 15.62 0.98 11.14
N ASN A 43 15.15 0.13 12.05
CA ASN A 43 15.36 -1.31 11.97
C ASN A 43 14.39 -1.96 10.98
N THR A 44 14.69 -3.20 10.58
CA THR A 44 13.87 -3.94 9.60
C THR A 44 12.41 -4.05 10.02
N THR A 45 12.12 -4.30 11.30
CA THR A 45 10.74 -4.39 11.81
C THR A 45 9.99 -3.08 11.63
N GLN A 46 10.62 -1.94 11.90
CA GLN A 46 10.01 -0.62 11.69
C GLN A 46 9.69 -0.38 10.22
N VAL A 47 10.62 -0.73 9.31
CA VAL A 47 10.40 -0.59 7.86
C VAL A 47 9.26 -1.49 7.37
N VAL A 48 9.25 -2.76 7.78
CA VAL A 48 8.20 -3.72 7.39
C VAL A 48 6.84 -3.29 7.93
N ASN A 49 6.76 -2.79 9.16
CA ASN A 49 5.51 -2.31 9.75
C ASN A 49 4.97 -1.07 9.01
N GLU A 50 5.84 -0.16 8.59
CA GLU A 50 5.43 1.01 7.82
C GLU A 50 4.97 0.63 6.41
N LEU A 51 5.64 -0.34 5.76
CA LEU A 51 5.19 -0.90 4.49
C LEU A 51 3.82 -1.56 4.61
N ARG A 52 3.61 -2.41 5.61
CA ARG A 52 2.31 -3.05 5.89
C ARG A 52 1.20 -2.01 6.02
N ARG A 53 1.39 -1.05 6.92
CA ARG A 53 0.42 0.04 7.16
C ARG A 53 0.11 0.80 5.88
N THR A 54 1.14 1.08 5.08
CA THR A 54 0.99 1.81 3.81
C THR A 54 0.19 0.98 2.81
N TYR A 55 0.46 -0.32 2.68
CA TYR A 55 -0.27 -1.21 1.79
C TYR A 55 -1.74 -1.31 2.18
N GLU A 56 -2.04 -1.54 3.46
CA GLU A 56 -3.41 -1.60 4.00
C GLU A 56 -4.18 -0.30 3.75
N THR A 57 -3.53 0.83 4.04
CA THR A 57 -4.13 2.16 3.88
C THR A 57 -4.40 2.46 2.41
N LEU A 58 -3.46 2.15 1.52
CA LEU A 58 -3.60 2.41 0.09
C LEU A 58 -4.70 1.52 -0.52
N ALA A 59 -4.72 0.23 -0.20
CA ALA A 59 -5.77 -0.68 -0.65
C ALA A 59 -7.17 -0.20 -0.22
N SER A 60 -7.30 0.22 1.05
CA SER A 60 -8.55 0.80 1.56
C SER A 60 -8.97 2.07 0.81
N ARG A 61 -8.02 2.95 0.48
CA ARG A 61 -8.27 4.18 -0.29
C ARG A 61 -8.68 3.89 -1.73
N ILE A 62 -8.10 2.87 -2.37
CA ILE A 62 -8.46 2.43 -3.72
C ILE A 62 -9.91 1.95 -3.75
N ILE A 63 -10.28 1.07 -2.80
CA ILE A 63 -11.66 0.57 -2.67
C ILE A 63 -12.62 1.73 -2.41
N PHE A 64 -12.27 2.64 -1.50
CA PHE A 64 -13.10 3.81 -1.19
C PHE A 64 -13.28 4.72 -2.41
N LYS A 65 -12.21 4.98 -3.17
CA LYS A 65 -12.26 5.78 -4.40
C LYS A 65 -13.20 5.14 -5.42
N ALA A 66 -13.07 3.84 -5.68
CA ALA A 66 -13.93 3.15 -6.62
C ALA A 66 -15.40 3.19 -6.18
N ARG A 67 -15.71 2.89 -4.91
CA ARG A 67 -17.08 3.00 -4.38
C ARG A 67 -17.68 4.41 -4.50
N SER A 68 -16.84 5.44 -4.49
CA SER A 68 -17.29 6.82 -4.67
C SER A 68 -17.54 7.17 -6.13
N GLU A 69 -16.78 6.59 -7.06
CA GLU A 69 -16.97 6.80 -8.51
C GLU A 69 -18.20 6.08 -9.07
N PHE A 70 -18.56 4.94 -8.48
CA PHE A 70 -19.74 4.14 -8.87
C PHE A 70 -20.92 4.35 -7.91
N ALA A 71 -20.97 5.47 -7.19
CA ALA A 71 -22.12 5.80 -6.35
C ALA A 71 -23.30 6.31 -7.20
N GLU A 72 -24.51 5.83 -6.90
CA GLU A 72 -25.76 6.33 -7.47
C GLU A 72 -26.46 7.22 -6.44
N GLY A 73 -26.41 8.54 -6.65
CA GLY A 73 -26.89 9.51 -5.67
C GLY A 73 -26.08 9.47 -4.38
N GLU A 74 -26.75 9.35 -3.23
CA GLU A 74 -26.09 9.24 -1.91
C GLU A 74 -25.74 7.79 -1.51
N VAL A 75 -26.15 6.79 -2.32
CA VAL A 75 -25.96 5.38 -2.00
C VAL A 75 -24.63 4.89 -2.58
N ARG A 76 -23.75 4.39 -1.69
CA ARG A 76 -22.48 3.77 -2.10
C ARG A 76 -22.63 2.25 -2.18
N PRO A 77 -22.16 1.60 -3.26
CA PRO A 77 -22.18 0.15 -3.37
C PRO A 77 -21.50 -0.52 -2.17
N ILE A 78 -22.07 -1.62 -1.69
CA ILE A 78 -21.46 -2.45 -0.64
C ILE A 78 -20.50 -3.43 -1.31
N VAL A 79 -19.27 -3.50 -0.82
CA VAL A 79 -18.25 -4.44 -1.31
C VAL A 79 -17.65 -5.21 -0.14
N CYS A 80 -17.38 -6.49 -0.35
CA CYS A 80 -16.65 -7.32 0.60
C CYS A 80 -15.15 -7.23 0.29
N GLN A 81 -14.36 -6.65 1.20
CA GLN A 81 -12.93 -6.46 1.01
C GLN A 81 -12.19 -7.80 0.84
N ASP A 82 -12.50 -8.80 1.64
CA ASP A 82 -11.84 -10.12 1.55
C ASP A 82 -12.12 -10.80 0.21
N ALA A 83 -13.34 -10.66 -0.32
CA ALA A 83 -13.69 -11.18 -1.64
C ALA A 83 -12.92 -10.47 -2.76
N LEU A 84 -12.78 -9.14 -2.66
CA LEU A 84 -11.99 -8.33 -3.59
C LEU A 84 -10.51 -8.71 -3.57
N PHE A 85 -9.94 -8.84 -2.37
CA PHE A 85 -8.54 -9.22 -2.19
C PHE A 85 -8.28 -10.60 -2.78
N LYS A 86 -9.15 -11.56 -2.48
CA LYS A 86 -9.07 -12.91 -3.06
C LYS A 86 -9.17 -12.89 -4.59
N ALA A 87 -10.11 -12.15 -5.16
CA ALA A 87 -10.31 -12.05 -6.60
C ALA A 87 -9.12 -11.37 -7.32
N ALA A 88 -8.46 -10.42 -6.65
CA ALA A 88 -7.28 -9.73 -7.16
C ALA A 88 -5.96 -10.47 -6.89
N GLY A 89 -5.97 -11.59 -6.15
CA GLY A 89 -4.73 -12.21 -5.66
C GLY A 89 -3.92 -11.28 -4.75
N PHE A 90 -4.60 -10.35 -4.07
CA PHE A 90 -3.99 -9.29 -3.28
C PHE A 90 -3.76 -9.78 -1.84
N ASP A 91 -2.52 -10.16 -1.54
CA ASP A 91 -2.10 -10.66 -0.23
C ASP A 91 -0.90 -9.86 0.31
N ILE A 92 -1.18 -8.99 1.28
CA ILE A 92 -0.19 -8.10 1.89
C ILE A 92 0.88 -8.89 2.63
N GLU A 93 0.51 -9.88 3.44
CA GLU A 93 1.47 -10.59 4.28
C GLU A 93 2.36 -11.50 3.43
N HIS A 94 1.80 -12.13 2.40
CA HIS A 94 2.60 -12.89 1.44
C HIS A 94 3.59 -12.01 0.70
N SER A 95 3.16 -10.86 0.16
CA SER A 95 4.06 -9.94 -0.54
C SER A 95 5.17 -9.43 0.39
N LEU A 96 4.85 -9.06 1.63
CA LEU A 96 5.86 -8.64 2.62
C LEU A 96 6.87 -9.77 2.92
N ALA A 97 6.42 -11.01 3.04
CA ALA A 97 7.29 -12.16 3.28
C ALA A 97 8.24 -12.44 2.10
N MET A 98 7.78 -12.20 0.87
CA MET A 98 8.56 -12.38 -0.36
C MET A 98 9.43 -11.16 -0.72
N GLY A 99 9.24 -10.02 -0.06
CA GLY A 99 9.90 -8.77 -0.43
C GLY A 99 9.35 -8.17 -1.73
N GLU A 100 8.09 -8.49 -2.05
CA GLU A 100 7.39 -8.05 -3.25
C GLU A 100 6.36 -6.95 -2.92
N VAL A 101 5.87 -6.29 -3.96
CA VAL A 101 4.81 -5.28 -3.85
C VAL A 101 3.49 -5.92 -4.31
N PRO A 102 2.41 -5.87 -3.51
CA PRO A 102 1.09 -6.29 -3.96
C PRO A 102 0.65 -5.54 -5.22
N ASP A 103 -0.09 -6.18 -6.12
CA ASP A 103 -0.58 -5.53 -7.35
C ASP A 103 -1.81 -4.64 -7.07
N PHE A 104 -1.56 -3.36 -6.78
CA PHE A 104 -2.60 -2.36 -6.53
C PHE A 104 -3.38 -1.96 -7.78
N ASP A 105 -2.72 -1.96 -8.94
CA ASP A 105 -3.40 -1.71 -10.21
C ASP A 105 -4.34 -2.87 -10.57
N GLY A 106 -3.90 -4.12 -10.30
CA GLY A 106 -4.76 -5.31 -10.39
C GLY A 106 -5.96 -5.25 -9.44
N LEU A 107 -5.75 -4.85 -8.17
CA LEU A 107 -6.84 -4.61 -7.22
C LEU A 107 -7.87 -3.61 -7.76
N TRP A 108 -7.40 -2.48 -8.30
CA TRP A 108 -8.28 -1.48 -8.91
C TRP A 108 -9.12 -2.06 -10.06
N SER A 109 -8.50 -2.81 -10.97
CA SER A 109 -9.20 -3.43 -12.10
C SER A 109 -10.31 -4.39 -11.64
N VAL A 110 -10.05 -5.21 -10.61
CA VAL A 110 -11.06 -6.12 -10.04
C VAL A 110 -12.22 -5.36 -9.41
N VAL A 111 -11.92 -4.30 -8.64
CA VAL A 111 -12.97 -3.48 -8.01
C VAL A 111 -13.83 -2.79 -9.08
N GLN A 112 -13.22 -2.22 -10.13
CA GLN A 112 -13.96 -1.59 -11.22
C GLN A 112 -14.85 -2.58 -11.98
N ALA A 113 -14.34 -3.79 -12.26
CA ALA A 113 -15.11 -4.82 -12.95
C ALA A 113 -16.33 -5.26 -12.12
N GLN A 114 -16.15 -5.46 -10.81
CA GLN A 114 -17.25 -5.85 -9.93
C GLN A 114 -18.33 -4.76 -9.83
N LEU A 115 -17.93 -3.50 -9.70
CA LEU A 115 -18.87 -2.39 -9.57
C LEU A 115 -19.61 -2.10 -10.89
N SER A 116 -18.90 -2.17 -12.03
CA SER A 116 -19.52 -2.02 -13.36
C SER A 116 -20.58 -3.10 -13.63
N ASN A 117 -20.29 -4.35 -13.27
CA ASN A 117 -21.25 -5.47 -13.44
C ASN A 117 -22.45 -5.38 -12.49
N SER A 118 -22.31 -4.68 -11.37
CA SER A 118 -23.41 -4.49 -10.42
C SER A 118 -24.38 -3.40 -10.89
N GLY A 119 -23.90 -2.40 -11.66
CA GLY A 119 -24.74 -1.32 -12.21
C GLY A 119 -25.47 -1.68 -13.52
N THR A 120 -25.09 -2.76 -14.22
CA THR A 120 -25.77 -3.22 -15.45
C THR A 120 -26.92 -4.19 -15.19
N ALA A 121 -27.07 -4.70 -13.97
CA ALA A 121 -28.09 -5.71 -13.65
C ALA A 121 -29.53 -5.19 -13.62
N ASP A 122 -29.74 -3.86 -13.61
CA ASP A 122 -31.08 -3.23 -13.55
C ASP A 122 -31.56 -2.64 -14.90
N GLY A 123 -30.88 -2.93 -16.01
CA GLY A 123 -31.15 -2.29 -17.31
C GLY A 123 -32.00 -3.07 -18.33
N ASP A 124 -32.39 -4.32 -18.05
CA ASP A 124 -33.02 -5.20 -19.07
C ASP A 124 -34.15 -6.08 -18.50
N ALA A 125 -35.05 -5.44 -17.73
CA ALA A 125 -36.35 -6.01 -17.44
C ALA A 125 -37.42 -4.91 -17.52
N LEU A 126 -37.92 -4.66 -18.74
CA LEU A 126 -39.34 -4.39 -19.07
C LEU A 126 -39.51 -4.19 -20.57
#